data_AF-A0A017HVY2-F1
#
_entry.id   AF-A0A017HVY2-F1
#
_cell.length_a   1.000
_cell.length_b   1.000
_cell.length_c   1.000
_cell.angle_alpha   90.00
_cell.angle_beta   90.00
_cell.angle_gamma   90.00
#
_symmetry.space_group_name_H-M   'P 1'
#
loop_
_entity.id
_entity.type
_entity.pdbx_description
1 polymer ?
#
loop_
_entity_poly.entity_id
_entity_poly.type
_entity_poly.pdbx_seq_one_letter_code
_entity_poly.pdbx_strand_id
1 'polypeptide(L)'
;MAVRILGSLVLMLLLLGAAGSARAHAVVTGTEPLDGTVLAGPPSEVVIGFNEPVALIRAQVLGPDGQDVLEPDGGRAGEDGLHLDLPEGLARGTYTVSYHVVSLDGHPVAGSLVFSIGAASASGSQVEDDSAGWRWSFVAARVLLYLGLFGAAGGVAYALLVRPLEPLREEVRRIGSAAALVGLAAAVMALGLQGGLLLGGPPVILADPVTWAAGLSSTFGRAALCAMLGLALVWAGSRVRRTRGADLLAASGAVVALASFGLSGHVVTAGPGGLTIPPLLIHSTLAAFWVGSLLPLLRALAVPAEGTAPTVQRFSRQAILAVPVLLLAGLVLAWIQVRRPGALATTEYGRILLLKVVLVGALLGLAALNRLSLTPALARHIPGAGRRLGWSIRAEIALVVPILAATAALGTTPPPRALLAQGAPADLHAHEEHGHMRSERRLTLSADGFVAEVALAPGRIGPNGVSIALRDPRGRDLDVPEVTLRLSNAGKGIAPLVRPAERTGPGLWHVADLHLAVPGTWTLELDVLVSDFERQTATADLTVE
;
A
#
# COMPACT_ATOMS: atom_id res chain seq x y z
N MET A 1 5.79 13.40 -36.03
CA MET A 1 6.68 12.37 -35.45
C MET A 1 6.50 12.25 -33.93
N ALA A 2 6.71 13.30 -33.13
CA ALA A 2 6.54 13.25 -31.66
C ALA A 2 5.13 12.82 -31.19
N VAL A 3 4.07 13.30 -31.84
CA VAL A 3 2.67 12.90 -31.53
C VAL A 3 2.40 11.42 -31.83
N ARG A 4 3.03 10.87 -32.90
CA ARG A 4 2.89 9.45 -33.26
C ARG A 4 3.61 8.56 -32.24
N ILE A 5 4.79 8.97 -31.77
CA ILE A 5 5.56 8.25 -30.74
C ILE A 5 4.81 8.23 -29.40
N LEU A 6 4.21 9.36 -28.98
CA LEU A 6 3.41 9.41 -27.76
C LEU A 6 2.17 8.53 -27.85
N GLY A 7 1.48 8.52 -29.01
CA GLY A 7 0.35 7.63 -29.26
C GLY A 7 0.72 6.15 -29.19
N SER A 8 1.88 5.76 -29.75
CA SER A 8 2.40 4.40 -29.66
C SER A 8 2.79 3.99 -28.24
N LEU A 9 3.34 4.92 -27.45
CA LEU A 9 3.73 4.68 -26.05
C LEU A 9 2.52 4.53 -25.14
N VAL A 10 1.49 5.36 -25.32
CA VAL A 10 0.22 5.22 -24.62
C VAL A 10 -0.46 3.90 -24.98
N LEU A 11 -0.48 3.52 -26.26
CA LEU A 11 -1.04 2.24 -26.71
C LEU A 11 -0.32 1.03 -26.12
N MET A 12 1.02 1.06 -26.05
CA MET A 12 1.82 -0.01 -25.44
C MET A 12 1.54 -0.16 -23.94
N LEU A 13 1.41 0.97 -23.21
CA LEU A 13 1.02 0.99 -21.80
C LEU A 13 -0.39 0.44 -21.56
N LEU A 14 -1.32 0.66 -22.49
CA LEU A 14 -2.68 0.12 -22.44
C LEU A 14 -2.72 -1.40 -22.63
N LEU A 15 -1.91 -1.94 -23.54
CA LEU A 15 -1.87 -3.37 -23.85
C LEU A 15 -1.28 -4.22 -22.71
N LEU A 16 -0.33 -3.68 -21.96
CA LEU A 16 0.26 -4.35 -20.78
C LEU A 16 -0.73 -4.50 -19.60
N GLY A 17 -1.78 -3.67 -19.55
CA GLY A 17 -2.81 -3.72 -18.49
C GLY A 17 -3.92 -4.75 -18.71
N ALA A 18 -3.92 -5.48 -19.83
CA ALA A 18 -4.98 -6.42 -20.21
C ALA A 18 -4.71 -7.89 -19.83
N ALA A 19 -3.58 -8.20 -19.20
CA ALA A 19 -3.27 -9.56 -18.75
C ALA A 19 -4.00 -9.86 -17.42
N GLY A 20 -5.10 -10.60 -17.50
CA GLY A 20 -5.85 -11.09 -16.33
C GLY A 20 -5.13 -12.23 -15.59
N SER A 21 -5.28 -12.27 -14.26
CA SER A 21 -4.73 -13.32 -13.40
C SER A 21 -5.82 -14.35 -13.09
N ALA A 22 -5.56 -15.63 -13.35
CA ALA A 22 -6.32 -16.75 -12.77
C ALA A 22 -5.70 -17.14 -11.42
N ARG A 23 -6.49 -17.55 -10.42
CA ARG A 23 -6.04 -17.79 -9.02
C ARG A 23 -6.33 -19.23 -8.60
N ALA A 24 -5.32 -19.95 -8.09
CA ALA A 24 -5.43 -21.26 -7.43
C ALA A 24 -4.42 -21.31 -6.27
N HIS A 25 -4.85 -21.06 -5.03
CA HIS A 25 -3.94 -20.88 -3.87
C HIS A 25 -3.96 -22.13 -2.96
N ALA A 26 -2.87 -22.37 -2.23
CA ALA A 26 -2.77 -23.43 -1.22
C ALA A 26 -3.74 -23.21 -0.04
N VAL A 27 -4.40 -24.29 0.40
CA VAL A 27 -5.38 -24.34 1.48
C VAL A 27 -5.01 -25.47 2.45
N VAL A 28 -5.14 -25.23 3.75
CA VAL A 28 -4.88 -26.22 4.80
C VAL A 28 -5.91 -27.35 4.74
N THR A 29 -5.45 -28.60 4.77
CA THR A 29 -6.30 -29.80 4.75
C THR A 29 -6.40 -30.50 6.10
N GLY A 30 -5.41 -30.31 6.98
CA GLY A 30 -5.37 -30.90 8.32
C GLY A 30 -4.18 -30.42 9.14
N THR A 31 -4.26 -30.58 10.46
CA THR A 31 -3.20 -30.23 11.41
C THR A 31 -3.02 -31.33 12.45
N GLU A 32 -1.76 -31.61 12.82
CA GLU A 32 -1.40 -32.50 13.91
C GLU A 32 -0.32 -31.83 14.75
N PRO A 33 -0.58 -31.41 15.99
CA PRO A 33 -1.84 -31.51 16.72
C PRO A 33 -2.99 -30.75 16.06
N LEU A 34 -4.21 -31.22 16.27
CA LEU A 34 -5.40 -30.49 15.83
C LEU A 34 -5.47 -29.15 16.55
N ASP A 35 -5.81 -28.10 15.79
CA ASP A 35 -6.01 -26.75 16.33
C ASP A 35 -7.03 -26.75 17.48
N GLY A 36 -6.69 -26.05 18.56
CA GLY A 36 -7.45 -25.97 19.81
C GLY A 36 -7.27 -27.14 20.78
N THR A 37 -6.52 -28.19 20.42
CA THR A 37 -6.44 -29.39 21.29
C THR A 37 -5.56 -29.22 22.52
N VAL A 38 -5.96 -29.90 23.60
CA VAL A 38 -5.17 -30.06 24.82
C VAL A 38 -4.57 -31.46 24.84
N LEU A 39 -3.25 -31.55 24.70
CA LEU A 39 -2.49 -32.79 24.69
C LEU A 39 -2.12 -33.22 26.12
N ALA A 40 -2.12 -34.53 26.37
CA ALA A 40 -1.68 -35.07 27.66
C ALA A 40 -0.16 -34.90 27.89
N GLY A 41 0.62 -34.87 26.81
CA GLY A 41 2.07 -34.70 26.81
C GLY A 41 2.56 -33.93 25.58
N PRO A 42 3.83 -33.52 25.55
CA PRO A 42 4.39 -32.75 24.44
C PRO A 42 4.44 -33.57 23.15
N PRO A 43 4.00 -33.01 22.00
CA PRO A 43 4.22 -33.62 20.70
C PRO A 43 5.67 -33.44 20.27
N SER A 44 6.20 -34.35 19.46
CA SER A 44 7.55 -34.25 18.88
C SER A 44 7.60 -33.35 17.64
N GLU A 45 6.47 -33.14 16.96
CA GLU A 45 6.37 -32.36 15.73
C GLU A 45 4.99 -31.67 15.65
N VAL A 46 4.91 -30.56 14.93
CA VAL A 46 3.65 -30.00 14.40
C VAL A 46 3.63 -30.15 12.88
N VAL A 47 2.57 -30.77 12.36
CA VAL A 47 2.34 -31.00 10.94
C VAL A 47 1.13 -30.19 10.47
N ILE A 48 1.28 -29.47 9.37
CA ILE A 48 0.23 -28.69 8.70
C ILE A 48 0.16 -29.15 7.25
N GLY A 49 -0.89 -29.91 6.93
CA GLY A 49 -1.14 -30.42 5.58
C GLY A 49 -1.76 -29.35 4.67
N PHE A 50 -1.37 -29.34 3.40
CA PHE A 50 -1.94 -28.49 2.36
C PHE A 50 -2.50 -29.32 1.20
N ASN A 51 -3.39 -28.74 0.40
CA ASN A 51 -3.94 -29.39 -0.79
C ASN A 51 -2.98 -29.39 -2.00
N GLU A 52 -1.82 -28.74 -1.87
CA GLU A 52 -0.74 -28.69 -2.85
C GLU A 52 0.61 -28.49 -2.15
N PRO A 53 1.75 -28.77 -2.82
CA PRO A 53 3.07 -28.52 -2.26
C PRO A 53 3.30 -27.06 -1.93
N VAL A 54 3.97 -26.80 -0.81
CA VAL A 54 4.32 -25.45 -0.34
C VAL A 54 5.79 -25.34 0.00
N ALA A 55 6.36 -24.14 -0.09
CA ALA A 55 7.70 -23.83 0.40
C ALA A 55 7.64 -22.89 1.60
N LEU A 56 8.48 -23.14 2.61
CA LEU A 56 8.52 -22.35 3.83
C LEU A 56 9.11 -20.96 3.56
N ILE A 57 8.39 -19.91 3.98
CA ILE A 57 8.93 -18.55 4.09
C ILE A 57 9.41 -18.32 5.52
N ARG A 58 8.55 -18.67 6.49
CA ARG A 58 8.80 -18.52 7.93
C ARG A 58 7.81 -19.37 8.71
N ALA A 59 8.23 -19.99 9.80
CA ALA A 59 7.34 -20.57 10.80
C ALA A 59 7.89 -20.33 12.20
N GLN A 60 7.02 -19.97 13.12
CA GLN A 60 7.36 -19.63 14.49
C GLN A 60 6.46 -20.42 15.43
N VAL A 61 7.03 -20.91 16.53
CA VAL A 61 6.27 -21.52 17.61
C VAL A 61 6.53 -20.72 18.87
N LEU A 62 5.52 -20.01 19.34
CA LEU A 62 5.55 -19.27 20.59
C LEU A 62 5.10 -20.18 21.73
N GLY A 63 5.88 -20.17 22.81
CA GLY A 63 5.59 -20.91 24.03
C GLY A 63 4.59 -20.19 24.95
N PRO A 64 4.23 -20.83 26.08
CA PRO A 64 3.37 -20.31 27.13
C PRO A 64 3.73 -18.94 27.69
N ASP A 65 5.02 -18.59 27.62
CA ASP A 65 5.63 -17.35 28.10
C ASP A 65 5.72 -16.28 27.00
N GLY A 66 5.25 -16.58 25.79
CA GLY A 66 5.33 -15.71 24.61
C GLY A 66 6.74 -15.65 24.01
N GLN A 67 7.65 -16.55 24.41
CA GLN A 67 8.99 -16.67 23.83
C GLN A 67 9.02 -17.69 22.70
N ASP A 68 10.00 -17.56 21.81
CA ASP A 68 10.20 -18.52 20.73
C ASP A 68 10.72 -19.86 21.25
N VAL A 69 9.96 -20.90 20.96
CA VAL A 69 10.29 -22.31 21.21
C VAL A 69 10.94 -22.93 19.97
N LEU A 70 10.58 -22.40 18.81
CA LEU A 70 11.19 -22.73 17.53
C LEU A 70 11.52 -21.43 16.80
N GLU A 71 12.77 -21.29 16.35
CA GLU A 71 13.18 -20.12 15.59
C GLU A 71 12.46 -20.04 14.23
N PRO A 72 12.33 -18.83 13.64
CA PRO A 72 11.53 -18.54 12.43
C PRO A 72 11.78 -19.43 11.19
N ASP A 73 12.89 -20.16 11.14
CA ASP A 73 13.28 -21.02 10.01
C ASP A 73 13.29 -22.53 10.36
N GLY A 74 12.82 -22.91 11.56
CA GLY A 74 12.96 -24.25 12.13
C GLY A 74 12.07 -25.35 11.55
N GLY A 75 11.61 -25.22 10.30
CA GLY A 75 10.64 -26.14 9.69
C GLY A 75 11.07 -26.71 8.34
N ARG A 76 10.49 -27.85 7.97
CA ARG A 76 10.62 -28.47 6.64
C ARG A 76 9.27 -28.41 5.91
N ALA A 77 9.26 -27.89 4.69
CA ALA A 77 8.05 -27.84 3.85
C ALA A 77 8.27 -28.65 2.57
N GLY A 78 7.25 -29.37 2.12
CA GLY A 78 7.33 -30.25 0.95
C GLY A 78 5.97 -30.67 0.39
N GLU A 79 5.94 -31.81 -0.31
CA GLU A 79 4.71 -32.35 -0.93
C GLU A 79 3.64 -32.73 0.11
N ASP A 80 4.04 -33.16 1.30
CA ASP A 80 3.14 -33.62 2.38
C ASP A 80 2.72 -32.50 3.35
N GLY A 81 3.21 -31.26 3.15
CA GLY A 81 2.87 -30.09 3.96
C GLY A 81 4.06 -29.46 4.69
N LEU A 82 3.77 -28.68 5.74
CA LEU A 82 4.74 -28.04 6.63
C LEU A 82 4.90 -28.85 7.91
N HIS A 83 6.14 -29.10 8.30
CA HIS A 83 6.54 -29.90 9.45
C HIS A 83 7.49 -29.08 10.33
N LEU A 84 7.17 -28.99 11.62
CA LEU A 84 7.91 -28.21 12.63
C LEU A 84 8.35 -29.14 13.75
N ASP A 85 9.63 -29.52 13.75
CA ASP A 85 10.21 -30.38 14.79
C ASP A 85 10.29 -29.60 16.11
N LEU A 86 9.67 -30.11 17.18
CA LEU A 86 9.66 -29.44 18.47
C LEU A 86 10.77 -29.99 19.39
N PRO A 87 11.44 -29.12 20.17
CA PRO A 87 12.48 -29.56 21.10
C PRO A 87 11.90 -30.40 22.25
N GLU A 88 12.71 -31.30 22.80
CA GLU A 88 12.34 -32.02 24.02
C GLU A 88 12.20 -31.07 25.21
N GLY A 89 11.38 -31.44 26.20
CA GLY A 89 11.25 -30.69 27.45
C GLY A 89 10.32 -29.47 27.39
N LEU A 90 9.38 -29.44 26.44
CA LEU A 90 8.34 -28.39 26.37
C LEU A 90 7.60 -28.24 27.69
N ALA A 91 7.47 -27.00 28.14
CA ALA A 91 6.69 -26.65 29.31
C ALA A 91 5.20 -26.96 29.12
N ARG A 92 4.48 -27.12 30.23
CA ARG A 92 3.01 -27.17 30.19
C ARG A 92 2.47 -25.77 29.92
N GLY A 93 1.44 -25.68 29.09
CA GLY A 93 0.83 -24.41 28.71
C GLY A 93 0.41 -24.35 27.25
N THR A 94 -0.05 -23.18 26.81
CA THR A 94 -0.52 -22.94 25.45
C THR A 94 0.61 -22.49 24.52
N TYR A 95 0.63 -23.08 23.33
CA TYR A 95 1.58 -22.81 22.26
C TYR A 95 0.84 -22.22 21.07
N THR A 96 1.43 -21.22 20.42
CA THR A 96 0.90 -20.61 19.19
C THR A 96 1.87 -20.85 18.05
N VAL A 97 1.38 -21.49 17.00
CA VAL A 97 2.15 -21.75 15.78
C VAL A 97 1.70 -20.74 14.73
N SER A 98 2.62 -19.95 14.20
CA SER A 98 2.39 -19.00 13.11
C SER A 98 3.23 -19.43 11.92
N TYR A 99 2.64 -19.51 10.72
CA TYR A 99 3.37 -19.91 9.51
C TYR A 99 3.07 -19.00 8.33
N HIS A 100 4.08 -18.88 7.48
CA HIS A 100 4.04 -18.24 6.18
C HIS A 100 4.70 -19.20 5.19
N VAL A 101 3.95 -19.59 4.16
CA VAL A 101 4.41 -20.47 3.10
C VAL A 101 4.11 -19.85 1.74
N VAL A 102 4.74 -20.34 0.69
CA VAL A 102 4.43 -19.98 -0.69
C VAL A 102 3.94 -21.21 -1.44
N SER A 103 2.82 -21.06 -2.15
CA SER A 103 2.28 -22.08 -3.06
C SER A 103 3.15 -22.24 -4.31
N LEU A 104 2.91 -23.31 -5.08
CA LEU A 104 3.56 -23.53 -6.38
C LEU A 104 3.36 -22.38 -7.37
N ASP A 105 2.23 -21.66 -7.27
CA ASP A 105 1.93 -20.52 -8.13
C ASP A 105 2.54 -19.18 -7.62
N GLY A 106 3.34 -19.23 -6.55
CA GLY A 106 4.11 -18.11 -6.03
C GLY A 106 3.33 -17.19 -5.09
N HIS A 107 2.12 -17.56 -4.66
CA HIS A 107 1.33 -16.76 -3.73
C HIS A 107 1.70 -17.07 -2.27
N PRO A 108 1.89 -16.04 -1.43
CA PRO A 108 2.09 -16.25 -0.01
C PRO A 108 0.76 -16.65 0.65
N VAL A 109 0.82 -17.70 1.47
CA VAL A 109 -0.26 -18.19 2.34
C VAL A 109 0.23 -18.10 3.78
N ALA A 110 -0.60 -17.58 4.66
CA ALA A 110 -0.26 -17.41 6.07
C ALA A 110 -1.43 -17.84 6.94
N GLY A 111 -1.13 -18.40 8.11
CA GLY A 111 -2.12 -18.78 9.10
C GLY A 111 -1.49 -19.08 10.44
N SER A 112 -2.32 -19.23 11.46
CA SER A 112 -1.88 -19.67 12.77
C SER A 112 -2.83 -20.69 13.39
N LEU A 113 -2.29 -21.50 14.29
CA LEU A 113 -3.02 -22.48 15.09
C LEU A 113 -2.50 -22.46 16.52
N VAL A 114 -3.29 -23.02 17.43
CA VAL A 114 -2.99 -23.06 18.86
C VAL A 114 -3.17 -24.48 19.37
N PHE A 115 -2.27 -24.96 20.24
CA PHE A 115 -2.48 -26.18 21.00
C PHE A 115 -1.98 -25.98 22.44
N SER A 116 -2.42 -26.82 23.37
CA SER A 116 -1.97 -26.74 24.77
C SER A 116 -1.40 -28.07 25.24
N ILE A 117 -0.35 -28.03 26.06
CA ILE A 117 0.22 -29.20 26.72
C ILE A 117 -0.26 -29.21 28.17
N GLY A 118 -1.11 -30.18 28.50
CA GLY A 118 -1.63 -30.41 29.84
C GLY A 118 -2.75 -29.48 30.28
N ALA A 119 -2.55 -28.15 30.20
CA ALA A 119 -3.55 -27.13 30.51
C ALA A 119 -3.24 -25.83 29.77
N ALA A 120 -4.27 -24.99 29.53
CA ALA A 120 -4.09 -23.70 28.86
C ALA A 120 -3.44 -22.63 29.78
N SER A 121 -2.57 -21.79 29.23
CA SER A 121 -1.83 -20.73 29.96
C SER A 121 -2.68 -19.50 30.25
N ALA A 122 -2.33 -18.69 31.26
CA ALA A 122 -3.16 -17.55 31.69
C ALA A 122 -2.66 -16.13 31.32
N SER A 123 -1.43 -15.88 30.82
CA SER A 123 -0.94 -14.53 30.38
C SER A 123 0.46 -14.55 29.70
N GLY A 124 0.84 -13.53 28.90
CA GLY A 124 2.14 -13.36 28.18
C GLY A 124 2.51 -11.88 27.88
N SER A 125 3.79 -11.51 27.71
CA SER A 125 4.33 -10.13 27.89
C SER A 125 4.27 -9.11 26.72
N GLN A 126 4.22 -7.80 27.04
CA GLN A 126 4.18 -6.62 26.13
C GLN A 126 5.47 -6.33 25.35
N VAL A 127 5.37 -6.06 24.04
CA VAL A 127 6.44 -5.35 23.28
C VAL A 127 5.81 -4.18 22.52
N GLU A 128 6.56 -3.08 22.42
CA GLU A 128 6.16 -1.80 21.81
C GLU A 128 5.87 -1.91 20.31
N ASP A 129 4.84 -1.17 19.85
CA ASP A 129 4.40 -1.07 18.46
C ASP A 129 4.99 0.18 17.78
N ASP A 130 5.99 -0.03 16.92
CA ASP A 130 6.67 1.03 16.14
C ASP A 130 6.09 1.23 14.71
N SER A 131 4.89 0.70 14.41
CA SER A 131 4.27 0.70 13.08
C SER A 131 4.13 2.10 12.44
N ALA A 132 3.89 3.14 13.26
CA ALA A 132 3.77 4.52 12.79
C ALA A 132 5.10 5.06 12.22
N GLY A 133 6.24 4.70 12.82
CA GLY A 133 7.57 5.12 12.38
C GLY A 133 7.93 4.55 11.00
N TRP A 134 7.62 3.27 10.79
CA TRP A 134 7.79 2.61 9.49
C TRP A 134 6.95 3.25 8.41
N ARG A 135 5.66 3.49 8.69
CA ARG A 135 4.73 4.07 7.72
C ARG A 135 5.23 5.42 7.21
N TRP A 136 5.59 6.33 8.11
CA TRP A 136 6.03 7.67 7.72
C TRP A 136 7.41 7.70 7.07
N SER A 137 8.31 6.81 7.49
CA SER A 137 9.61 6.63 6.81
C SER A 137 9.43 6.15 5.38
N PHE A 138 8.56 5.16 5.18
CA PHE A 138 8.23 4.64 3.85
C PHE A 138 7.55 5.70 2.97
N VAL A 139 6.62 6.50 3.52
CA VAL A 139 6.02 7.64 2.82
C VAL A 139 7.08 8.65 2.40
N ALA A 140 8.03 9.00 3.28
CA ALA A 140 9.11 9.94 2.97
C ALA A 140 10.02 9.40 1.84
N ALA A 141 10.40 8.13 1.86
CA ALA A 141 11.15 7.50 0.78
C ALA A 141 10.37 7.52 -0.55
N ARG A 142 9.05 7.29 -0.52
CA ARG A 142 8.19 7.40 -1.70
C ARG A 142 8.09 8.82 -2.26
N VAL A 143 8.11 9.86 -1.41
CA VAL A 143 8.18 11.25 -1.88
C VAL A 143 9.46 11.49 -2.67
N LEU A 144 10.60 11.04 -2.15
CA LEU A 144 11.89 11.15 -2.85
C LEU A 144 11.89 10.35 -4.16
N LEU A 145 11.32 9.14 -4.15
CA LEU A 145 11.14 8.33 -5.35
C LEU A 145 10.29 9.07 -6.40
N TYR A 146 9.16 9.67 -6.01
CA TYR A 146 8.30 10.42 -6.94
C TYR A 146 8.95 11.70 -7.45
N LEU A 147 9.69 12.43 -6.63
CA LEU A 147 10.46 13.59 -7.07
C LEU A 147 11.53 13.19 -8.09
N GLY A 148 12.27 12.12 -7.83
CA GLY A 148 13.28 11.59 -8.75
C GLY A 148 12.67 11.07 -10.05
N LEU A 149 11.60 10.28 -9.95
CA LEU A 149 10.91 9.67 -11.09
C LEU A 149 10.24 10.70 -11.98
N PHE A 150 9.45 11.63 -11.42
CA PHE A 150 8.79 12.68 -12.20
C PHE A 150 9.79 13.70 -12.73
N GLY A 151 10.86 14.01 -11.99
CA GLY A 151 11.95 14.85 -12.48
C GLY A 151 12.68 14.23 -13.66
N ALA A 152 13.00 12.94 -13.59
CA ALA A 152 13.70 12.20 -14.65
C ALA A 152 12.82 12.02 -15.90
N ALA A 153 11.65 11.41 -15.75
CA ALA A 153 10.73 11.15 -16.86
C ALA A 153 10.18 12.46 -17.47
N GLY A 154 9.84 13.44 -16.63
CA GLY A 154 9.38 14.75 -17.07
C GLY A 154 10.48 15.57 -17.73
N GLY A 155 11.73 15.47 -17.28
CA GLY A 155 12.87 16.11 -17.94
C GLY A 155 13.11 15.56 -19.35
N VAL A 156 12.95 14.25 -19.55
CA VAL A 156 12.98 13.63 -20.88
C VAL A 156 11.81 14.14 -21.74
N ALA A 157 10.59 14.17 -21.19
CA ALA A 157 9.42 14.70 -21.89
C ALA A 157 9.59 16.18 -22.28
N TYR A 158 10.12 17.01 -21.38
CA TYR A 158 10.44 18.42 -21.65
C TYR A 158 11.44 18.55 -22.80
N ALA A 159 12.50 17.74 -22.79
CA ALA A 159 13.52 17.77 -23.84
C ALA A 159 12.96 17.44 -25.24
N LEU A 160 12.03 16.49 -25.31
CA LEU A 160 11.40 16.04 -26.56
C LEU A 160 10.30 16.99 -27.05
N LEU A 161 9.45 17.45 -26.13
CA LEU A 161 8.20 18.12 -26.46
C LEU A 161 8.33 19.65 -26.44
N VAL A 162 9.02 20.23 -25.45
CA VAL A 162 9.19 21.69 -25.32
C VAL A 162 10.44 22.16 -26.06
N ARG A 163 11.49 21.31 -26.04
CA ARG A 163 12.83 21.53 -26.62
C ARG A 163 13.58 22.65 -25.89
N PRO A 164 14.65 22.32 -25.12
CA PRO A 164 15.36 23.31 -24.33
C PRO A 164 16.04 24.35 -25.23
N LEU A 165 16.31 25.53 -24.67
CA LEU A 165 17.23 26.49 -25.25
C LEU A 165 18.61 25.86 -25.41
N GLU A 166 19.33 26.23 -26.48
CA GLU A 166 20.64 25.66 -26.80
C GLU A 166 21.62 25.69 -25.62
N PRO A 167 21.77 26.81 -24.87
CA PRO A 167 22.65 26.87 -23.71
C PRO A 167 22.24 25.95 -22.56
N LEU A 168 20.97 25.56 -22.47
CA LEU A 168 20.41 24.80 -21.36
C LEU A 168 20.24 23.31 -21.66
N ARG A 169 20.53 22.83 -22.88
CA ARG A 169 20.32 21.41 -23.24
C ARG A 169 21.04 20.45 -22.31
N GLU A 170 22.32 20.71 -22.04
CA GLU A 170 23.12 19.84 -21.17
C GLU A 170 22.74 20.01 -19.70
N GLU A 171 22.30 21.19 -19.29
CA GLU A 171 21.80 21.42 -17.94
C GLU A 171 20.50 20.65 -17.68
N VAL A 172 19.55 20.68 -18.60
CA VAL A 172 18.31 19.88 -18.51
C VAL A 172 18.63 18.39 -18.42
N ARG A 173 19.60 17.91 -19.19
CA ARG A 173 20.05 16.51 -19.15
C ARG A 173 20.67 16.15 -17.80
N ARG A 174 21.53 17.02 -17.24
CA ARG A 174 22.12 16.86 -15.90
C ARG A 174 21.07 16.86 -14.80
N ILE A 175 20.07 17.74 -14.88
CA ILE A 175 18.93 17.76 -13.96
C ILE A 175 18.18 16.43 -14.01
N GLY A 176 17.85 15.93 -15.20
CA GLY A 176 17.20 14.63 -15.37
C GLY A 176 18.04 13.46 -14.85
N SER A 177 19.36 13.49 -15.08
CA SER A 177 20.32 12.50 -14.57
C SER A 177 20.38 12.48 -13.04
N ALA A 178 20.42 13.66 -12.41
CA ALA A 178 20.43 13.80 -10.96
C ALA A 178 19.10 13.32 -10.35
N ALA A 179 17.97 13.67 -10.97
CA ALA A 179 16.66 13.20 -10.55
C ALA A 179 16.56 11.66 -10.66
N ALA A 180 17.11 11.06 -11.72
CA ALA A 180 17.14 9.60 -11.86
C ALA A 180 17.95 8.92 -10.75
N LEU A 181 19.09 9.48 -10.35
CA LEU A 181 19.90 8.97 -9.24
C LEU A 181 19.18 9.10 -7.88
N VAL A 182 18.53 10.23 -7.62
CA VAL A 182 17.71 10.42 -6.41
C VAL A 182 16.59 9.38 -6.38
N GLY A 183 15.90 9.18 -7.50
CA GLY A 183 14.85 8.16 -7.63
C GLY A 183 15.37 6.74 -7.41
N LEU A 184 16.54 6.41 -7.93
CA LEU A 184 17.16 5.08 -7.78
C LEU A 184 17.51 4.80 -6.31
N ALA A 185 18.18 5.74 -5.65
CA ALA A 185 18.52 5.61 -4.22
C ALA A 185 17.26 5.53 -3.35
N ALA A 186 16.25 6.35 -3.65
CA ALA A 186 14.98 6.33 -2.94
C ALA A 186 14.17 5.04 -3.16
N ALA A 187 14.24 4.43 -4.35
CA ALA A 187 13.60 3.14 -4.62
C ALA A 187 14.21 2.01 -3.79
N VAL A 188 15.55 1.96 -3.68
CA VAL A 188 16.26 0.99 -2.82
C VAL A 188 15.88 1.20 -1.36
N MET A 189 15.89 2.45 -0.88
CA MET A 189 15.46 2.77 0.49
C MET A 189 14.01 2.35 0.74
N ALA A 190 13.10 2.66 -0.19
CA ALA A 190 11.69 2.31 -0.08
C ALA A 190 11.45 0.79 -0.06
N LEU A 191 12.28 -0.01 -0.73
CA LEU A 191 12.21 -1.48 -0.66
C LEU A 191 12.49 -2.00 0.74
N GLY A 192 13.59 -1.55 1.36
CA GLY A 192 13.92 -1.94 2.75
C GLY A 192 12.86 -1.48 3.74
N LEU A 193 12.39 -0.22 3.61
CA LEU A 193 11.33 0.33 4.47
C LEU A 193 9.98 -0.37 4.28
N GLN A 194 9.66 -0.84 3.07
CA GLN A 194 8.48 -1.68 2.82
C GLN A 194 8.62 -3.03 3.53
N GLY A 195 9.82 -3.61 3.54
CA GLY A 195 10.13 -4.81 4.31
C GLY A 195 9.93 -4.61 5.82
N GLY A 196 10.48 -3.54 6.37
CA GLY A 196 10.30 -3.19 7.78
C GLY A 196 8.83 -2.92 8.14
N LEU A 197 8.07 -2.28 7.25
CA LEU A 197 6.63 -2.08 7.42
C LEU A 197 5.84 -3.40 7.45
N LEU A 198 6.30 -4.42 6.72
CA LEU A 198 5.66 -5.75 6.67
C LEU A 198 6.03 -6.63 7.86
N LEU A 199 7.28 -6.53 8.35
CA LEU A 199 7.80 -7.39 9.42
C LEU A 199 7.67 -6.77 10.81
N GLY A 200 7.54 -5.45 10.92
CA GLY A 200 7.55 -4.72 12.19
C GLY A 200 8.92 -4.68 12.87
N GLY A 201 8.96 -4.22 14.12
CA GLY A 201 10.16 -4.21 14.95
C GLY A 201 11.07 -2.98 14.80
N PRO A 202 12.17 -2.89 15.57
CA PRO A 202 13.05 -1.73 15.60
C PRO A 202 13.87 -1.56 14.30
N PRO A 203 14.33 -0.35 13.94
CA PRO A 203 15.03 -0.06 12.67
C PRO A 203 16.26 -0.91 12.35
N VAL A 204 16.87 -1.56 13.35
CA VAL A 204 17.99 -2.51 13.18
C VAL A 204 17.65 -3.66 12.22
N ILE A 205 16.37 -4.00 12.08
CA ILE A 205 15.86 -5.01 11.14
C ILE A 205 16.24 -4.71 9.67
N LEU A 206 16.58 -3.48 9.30
CA LEU A 206 17.07 -3.16 7.94
C LEU A 206 18.43 -3.78 7.61
N ALA A 207 19.18 -4.26 8.62
CA ALA A 207 20.41 -5.01 8.42
C ALA A 207 20.15 -6.49 8.07
N ASP A 208 18.93 -6.98 8.31
CA ASP A 208 18.54 -8.38 8.07
C ASP A 208 18.14 -8.61 6.60
N PRO A 209 18.73 -9.58 5.88
CA PRO A 209 18.32 -9.97 4.53
C PRO A 209 16.83 -10.32 4.38
N VAL A 210 16.18 -10.85 5.42
CA VAL A 210 14.76 -11.24 5.40
C VAL A 210 13.86 -10.03 5.17
N THR A 211 14.22 -8.87 5.71
CA THR A 211 13.53 -7.60 5.53
C THR A 211 13.52 -7.18 4.07
N TRP A 212 14.66 -7.30 3.41
CA TRP A 212 14.78 -6.99 1.99
C TRP A 212 14.03 -8.00 1.12
N ALA A 213 14.06 -9.28 1.48
CA ALA A 213 13.27 -10.31 0.83
C ALA A 213 11.76 -10.04 0.93
N ALA A 214 11.25 -9.65 2.11
CA ALA A 214 9.85 -9.27 2.31
C ALA A 214 9.46 -8.02 1.48
N GLY A 215 10.34 -7.03 1.40
CA GLY A 215 10.14 -5.87 0.53
C GLY A 215 10.08 -6.25 -0.95
N LEU A 216 10.98 -7.13 -1.40
CA LEU A 216 11.06 -7.62 -2.79
C LEU A 216 9.88 -8.52 -3.19
N SER A 217 9.38 -9.36 -2.28
CA SER A 217 8.25 -10.26 -2.54
C SER A 217 6.91 -9.51 -2.62
N SER A 218 6.85 -8.28 -2.11
CA SER A 218 5.64 -7.47 -2.15
C SER A 218 5.26 -7.01 -3.57
N THR A 219 3.99 -6.65 -3.78
CA THR A 219 3.56 -6.02 -5.04
C THR A 219 4.30 -4.70 -5.31
N PHE A 220 4.68 -3.97 -4.25
CA PHE A 220 5.55 -2.80 -4.36
C PHE A 220 6.95 -3.17 -4.85
N GLY A 221 7.50 -4.32 -4.44
CA GLY A 221 8.80 -4.81 -4.86
C GLY A 221 8.96 -4.88 -6.38
N ARG A 222 7.98 -5.49 -7.06
CA ARG A 222 7.93 -5.57 -8.53
C ARG A 222 7.86 -4.18 -9.19
N ALA A 223 7.03 -3.28 -8.65
CA ALA A 223 6.95 -1.90 -9.15
C ALA A 223 8.26 -1.13 -8.95
N ALA A 224 8.90 -1.27 -7.79
CA ALA A 224 10.18 -0.63 -7.48
C ALA A 224 11.28 -1.13 -8.42
N LEU A 225 11.38 -2.44 -8.70
CA LEU A 225 12.32 -2.99 -9.68
C LEU A 225 12.10 -2.43 -11.08
N CYS A 226 10.84 -2.32 -11.52
CA CYS A 226 10.48 -1.71 -12.79
C CYS A 226 10.87 -0.22 -12.83
N ALA A 227 10.60 0.53 -11.76
CA ALA A 227 10.99 1.93 -11.62
C ALA A 227 12.52 2.09 -11.67
N MET A 228 13.27 1.24 -10.95
CA MET A 228 14.73 1.27 -10.93
C MET A 228 15.33 0.99 -12.31
N LEU A 229 14.81 -0.01 -13.04
CA LEU A 229 15.22 -0.26 -14.42
C LEU A 229 14.97 0.96 -15.29
N GLY A 230 13.78 1.55 -15.24
CA GLY A 230 13.44 2.74 -16.01
C GLY A 230 14.36 3.93 -15.69
N LEU A 231 14.61 4.18 -14.41
CA LEU A 231 15.49 5.27 -13.95
C LEU A 231 16.96 5.03 -14.34
N ALA A 232 17.44 3.79 -14.27
CA ALA A 232 18.78 3.42 -14.71
C ALA A 232 18.97 3.67 -16.21
N LEU A 233 17.96 3.36 -17.03
CA LEU A 233 17.97 3.63 -18.47
C LEU A 233 17.95 5.14 -18.78
N VAL A 234 17.16 5.94 -18.05
CA VAL A 234 17.20 7.41 -18.14
C VAL A 234 18.59 7.94 -17.79
N TRP A 235 19.16 7.45 -16.69
CA TRP A 235 20.49 7.84 -16.24
C TRP A 235 21.55 7.47 -17.28
N ALA A 236 21.57 6.24 -17.78
CA ALA A 236 22.52 5.79 -18.80
C ALA A 236 22.42 6.61 -20.09
N GLY A 237 21.20 6.82 -20.62
CA GLY A 237 20.97 7.66 -21.79
C GLY A 237 21.42 9.12 -21.58
N SER A 238 21.32 9.63 -20.35
CA SER A 238 21.79 10.95 -19.95
C SER A 238 23.31 11.07 -19.74
N ARG A 239 24.07 9.97 -19.78
CA ARG A 239 25.54 9.98 -19.60
C ARG A 239 26.32 9.78 -20.90
N VAL A 240 25.75 9.09 -21.88
CA VAL A 240 26.41 8.85 -23.18
C VAL A 240 26.43 10.11 -24.05
N ARG A 241 27.34 10.20 -25.04
CA ARG A 241 27.33 11.29 -26.03
C ARG A 241 25.96 11.39 -26.71
N ARG A 242 25.53 12.62 -26.97
CA ARG A 242 24.22 12.91 -27.55
C ARG A 242 24.09 12.28 -28.95
N THR A 243 23.30 11.22 -29.01
CA THR A 243 22.96 10.47 -30.23
C THR A 243 21.47 10.15 -30.21
N ARG A 244 20.89 9.81 -31.37
CA ARG A 244 19.50 9.33 -31.42
C ARG A 244 19.29 8.10 -30.52
N GLY A 245 20.29 7.22 -30.42
CA GLY A 245 20.24 6.04 -29.55
C GLY A 245 20.18 6.41 -28.07
N ALA A 246 20.98 7.39 -27.62
CA ALA A 246 20.94 7.87 -26.24
C ALA A 246 19.60 8.52 -25.87
N ASP A 247 19.04 9.33 -26.78
CA ASP A 247 17.72 9.96 -26.60
C ASP A 247 16.60 8.89 -26.54
N LEU A 248 16.67 7.85 -27.39
CA LEU A 248 15.72 6.72 -27.36
C LEU A 248 15.85 5.89 -26.08
N LEU A 249 17.08 5.63 -25.61
CA LEU A 249 17.32 4.89 -24.37
C LEU A 249 16.68 5.61 -23.17
N ALA A 250 16.87 6.92 -23.06
CA ALA A 250 16.27 7.72 -22.00
C ALA A 250 14.74 7.79 -22.13
N ALA A 251 14.20 7.88 -23.34
CA ALA A 251 12.76 7.85 -23.57
C ALA A 251 12.14 6.51 -23.17
N SER A 252 12.76 5.39 -23.55
CA SER A 252 12.34 4.05 -23.12
C SER A 252 12.41 3.89 -21.60
N GLY A 253 13.47 4.39 -20.98
CA GLY A 253 13.61 4.40 -19.53
C GLY A 253 12.48 5.17 -18.82
N ALA A 254 12.13 6.36 -19.32
CA ALA A 254 11.03 7.15 -18.78
C ALA A 254 9.68 6.40 -18.87
N VAL A 255 9.44 5.69 -19.97
CA VAL A 255 8.22 4.88 -20.17
C VAL A 255 8.18 3.71 -19.20
N VAL A 256 9.28 2.96 -19.06
CA VAL A 256 9.39 1.85 -18.10
C VAL A 256 9.19 2.35 -16.68
N ALA A 257 9.81 3.48 -16.32
CA ALA A 257 9.62 4.07 -15.00
C ALA A 257 8.17 4.46 -14.73
N LEU A 258 7.46 5.05 -15.69
CA LEU A 258 6.04 5.40 -15.54
C LEU A 258 5.12 4.17 -15.55
N ALA A 259 5.46 3.11 -16.28
CA ALA A 259 4.73 1.84 -16.29
C ALA A 259 4.71 1.17 -14.91
N SER A 260 5.71 1.43 -14.06
CA SER A 260 5.78 0.88 -12.70
C SER A 260 4.54 1.16 -11.85
N PHE A 261 3.85 2.29 -12.06
CA PHE A 261 2.61 2.62 -11.36
C PHE A 261 1.47 1.63 -11.65
N GLY A 262 1.50 0.96 -12.80
CA GLY A 262 0.52 -0.07 -13.17
C GLY A 262 0.75 -1.42 -12.48
N LEU A 263 1.84 -1.59 -11.73
CA LEU A 263 2.23 -2.85 -11.10
C LEU A 263 1.93 -2.91 -9.59
N SER A 264 1.62 -1.78 -8.96
CA SER A 264 1.43 -1.71 -7.51
C SER A 264 0.40 -0.65 -7.10
N GLY A 265 -0.17 -0.85 -5.91
CA GLY A 265 -1.10 0.06 -5.27
C GLY A 265 -2.56 -0.36 -5.42
N HIS A 266 -3.41 0.20 -4.55
CA HIS A 266 -4.84 -0.12 -4.52
C HIS A 266 -5.57 0.16 -5.84
N VAL A 267 -5.03 0.97 -6.73
CA VAL A 267 -5.68 1.23 -8.04
C VAL A 267 -5.61 0.00 -8.95
N VAL A 268 -4.57 -0.83 -8.83
CA VAL A 268 -4.40 -2.05 -9.63
C VAL A 268 -5.35 -3.17 -9.19
N THR A 269 -5.70 -3.21 -7.90
CA THR A 269 -6.64 -4.20 -7.34
C THR A 269 -8.11 -3.74 -7.39
N ALA A 270 -8.39 -2.60 -8.03
CA ALA A 270 -9.71 -1.96 -8.08
C ALA A 270 -10.56 -2.48 -9.27
N GLY A 271 -11.13 -3.69 -9.16
CA GLY A 271 -12.03 -4.24 -10.19
C GLY A 271 -11.30 -4.69 -11.46
N PRO A 272 -11.98 -4.78 -12.64
CA PRO A 272 -11.33 -5.18 -13.87
C PRO A 272 -10.22 -4.17 -14.22
N GLY A 273 -8.96 -4.63 -14.25
CA GLY A 273 -7.77 -3.76 -14.40
C GLY A 273 -7.80 -2.80 -15.60
N GLY A 274 -8.63 -3.10 -16.62
CA GLY A 274 -8.88 -2.23 -17.77
C GLY A 274 -9.52 -0.87 -17.48
N LEU A 275 -10.15 -0.66 -16.31
CA LEU A 275 -10.81 0.62 -15.96
C LEU A 275 -9.96 1.54 -15.08
N THR A 276 -8.90 1.04 -14.44
CA THR A 276 -8.15 1.78 -13.42
C THR A 276 -6.68 1.98 -13.76
N ILE A 277 -6.06 1.02 -14.45
CA ILE A 277 -4.66 1.12 -14.90
C ILE A 277 -4.51 2.23 -15.98
N PRO A 278 -5.36 2.32 -17.02
CA PRO A 278 -5.22 3.37 -18.02
C PRO A 278 -5.31 4.80 -17.48
N PRO A 279 -6.33 5.17 -16.68
CA PRO A 279 -6.39 6.52 -16.11
C PRO A 279 -5.20 6.79 -15.18
N LEU A 280 -4.70 5.78 -14.44
CA LEU A 280 -3.52 5.93 -13.60
C LEU A 280 -2.27 6.28 -14.40
N LEU A 281 -1.99 5.53 -15.47
CA LEU A 281 -0.82 5.75 -16.32
C LEU A 281 -0.92 7.08 -17.08
N ILE A 282 -2.11 7.45 -17.54
CA ILE A 282 -2.36 8.76 -18.16
C ILE A 282 -2.11 9.87 -17.13
N HIS A 283 -2.67 9.76 -15.93
CA HIS A 283 -2.54 10.77 -14.89
C HIS A 283 -1.08 10.94 -14.46
N SER A 284 -0.37 9.85 -14.17
CA SER A 284 1.04 9.89 -13.74
C SER A 284 1.96 10.41 -14.84
N THR A 285 1.73 10.05 -16.12
CA THR A 285 2.52 10.54 -17.26
C THR A 285 2.38 12.05 -17.45
N LEU A 286 1.15 12.57 -17.40
CA LEU A 286 0.89 14.00 -17.56
C LEU A 286 1.38 14.80 -16.34
N ALA A 287 1.26 14.24 -15.13
CA ALA A 287 1.83 14.82 -13.92
C ALA A 287 3.37 14.87 -14.00
N ALA A 288 4.02 13.80 -14.47
CA ALA A 288 5.45 13.76 -14.67
C ALA A 288 5.91 14.83 -15.67
N PHE A 289 5.22 14.97 -16.81
CA PHE A 289 5.49 16.03 -17.77
C PHE A 289 5.41 17.43 -17.15
N TRP A 290 4.35 17.72 -16.38
CA TRP A 290 4.20 19.01 -15.72
C TRP A 290 5.32 19.24 -14.70
N VAL A 291 5.46 18.35 -13.71
CA VAL A 291 6.41 18.47 -12.60
C VAL A 291 7.85 18.57 -13.11
N GLY A 292 8.27 17.66 -14.00
CA GLY A 292 9.64 17.64 -14.52
C GLY A 292 9.97 18.79 -15.48
N SER A 293 8.98 19.56 -15.94
CA SER A 293 9.20 20.77 -16.74
C SER A 293 9.49 22.02 -15.91
N LEU A 294 9.09 22.06 -14.63
CA LEU A 294 9.15 23.29 -13.82
C LEU A 294 10.58 23.79 -13.59
N LEU A 295 11.51 22.91 -13.22
CA LEU A 295 12.90 23.30 -12.99
C LEU A 295 13.61 23.72 -14.29
N PRO A 296 13.51 22.99 -15.41
CA PRO A 296 13.98 23.46 -16.72
C PRO A 296 13.41 24.83 -17.13
N LEU A 297 12.12 25.08 -16.91
CA LEU A 297 11.50 26.39 -17.19
C LEU A 297 12.05 27.49 -16.28
N LEU A 298 12.25 27.21 -14.99
CA LEU A 298 12.84 28.16 -14.06
C LEU A 298 14.27 28.55 -14.49
N ARG A 299 15.06 27.58 -14.99
CA ARG A 299 16.40 27.85 -15.55
C ARG A 299 16.33 28.62 -16.87
N ALA A 300 15.33 28.37 -17.71
CA ALA A 300 15.09 29.15 -18.92
C ALA A 300 14.85 30.64 -18.66
N LEU A 301 14.22 30.99 -17.52
CA LEU A 301 14.01 32.38 -17.12
C LEU A 301 15.28 33.12 -16.70
N ALA A 302 16.40 32.42 -16.48
CA ALA A 302 17.71 33.03 -16.21
C ALA A 302 18.47 33.41 -17.50
N VAL A 303 17.97 33.00 -18.67
CA VAL A 303 18.55 33.31 -19.99
C VAL A 303 17.88 34.57 -20.56
N PRO A 304 18.58 35.40 -21.38
CA PRO A 304 18.02 36.61 -21.98
C PRO A 304 16.65 36.41 -22.64
N ALA A 305 15.77 37.41 -22.48
CA ALA A 305 14.33 37.30 -22.73
C ALA A 305 13.95 36.94 -24.18
N GLU A 306 14.76 37.34 -25.16
CA GLU A 306 14.51 37.17 -26.60
C GLU A 306 14.33 35.69 -27.01
N GLY A 307 15.00 34.76 -26.31
CA GLY A 307 14.86 33.31 -26.54
C GLY A 307 13.81 32.62 -25.66
N THR A 308 13.42 33.23 -24.55
CA THR A 308 12.71 32.55 -23.45
C THR A 308 11.21 32.46 -23.68
N ALA A 309 10.57 33.52 -24.18
CA ALA A 309 9.13 33.55 -24.39
C ALA A 309 8.61 32.42 -25.32
N PRO A 310 9.26 32.09 -26.45
CA PRO A 310 8.85 30.96 -27.31
C PRO A 310 8.88 29.61 -26.58
N THR A 311 9.87 29.39 -25.70
CA THR A 311 10.00 28.15 -24.92
C THR A 311 8.84 28.01 -23.93
N VAL A 312 8.53 29.08 -23.19
CA VAL A 312 7.39 29.10 -22.26
C VAL A 312 6.06 28.92 -23.00
N GLN A 313 5.89 29.54 -24.18
CA GLN A 313 4.70 29.37 -25.01
C GLN A 313 4.50 27.94 -25.51
N ARG A 314 5.58 27.24 -25.91
CA ARG A 314 5.50 25.82 -26.32
C ARG A 314 5.03 24.92 -25.17
N PHE A 315 5.58 25.12 -23.98
CA PHE A 315 5.11 24.41 -22.78
C PHE A 315 3.64 24.73 -22.50
N SER A 316 3.27 26.01 -22.49
CA SER A 316 1.89 26.45 -22.24
C SER A 316 0.89 25.84 -23.24
N ARG A 317 1.26 25.73 -24.53
CA ARG A 317 0.42 25.10 -25.56
C ARG A 317 0.16 23.62 -25.28
N GLN A 318 1.15 22.90 -24.76
CA GLN A 318 0.98 21.49 -24.39
C GLN A 318 0.17 21.34 -23.10
N ALA A 319 0.39 22.22 -22.14
CA ALA A 319 -0.35 22.23 -20.88
C ALA A 319 -1.87 22.40 -21.09
N ILE A 320 -2.29 23.19 -22.09
CA ILE A 320 -3.73 23.36 -22.42
C ILE A 320 -4.43 22.04 -22.74
N LEU A 321 -3.74 21.10 -23.41
CA LEU A 321 -4.28 19.79 -23.73
C LEU A 321 -4.06 18.79 -22.59
N ALA A 322 -2.91 18.86 -21.94
CA ALA A 322 -2.52 17.93 -20.88
C ALA A 322 -3.38 18.10 -19.61
N VAL A 323 -3.66 19.34 -19.18
CA VAL A 323 -4.35 19.60 -17.90
C VAL A 323 -5.77 19.02 -17.88
N PRO A 324 -6.64 19.24 -18.89
CA PRO A 324 -7.98 18.64 -18.88
C PRO A 324 -7.95 17.11 -18.84
N VAL A 325 -7.04 16.48 -19.57
CA VAL A 325 -6.90 15.01 -19.60
C VAL A 325 -6.38 14.48 -18.25
N LEU A 326 -5.41 15.18 -17.65
CA LEU A 326 -4.89 14.88 -16.31
C LEU A 326 -6.00 14.95 -15.26
N LEU A 327 -6.82 16.01 -15.30
CA LEU A 327 -7.93 16.22 -14.38
C LEU A 327 -9.03 15.17 -14.57
N LEU A 328 -9.39 14.86 -15.82
CA LEU A 328 -10.37 13.82 -16.11
C LEU A 328 -9.90 12.44 -15.62
N ALA A 329 -8.63 12.09 -15.88
CA ALA A 329 -8.06 10.84 -15.40
C ALA A 329 -8.04 10.78 -13.85
N GLY A 330 -7.70 11.90 -13.19
CA GLY A 330 -7.74 12.01 -11.73
C GLY A 330 -9.16 11.91 -11.17
N LEU A 331 -10.14 12.50 -11.84
CA LEU A 331 -11.55 12.44 -11.46
C LEU A 331 -12.12 11.02 -11.60
N VAL A 332 -11.79 10.32 -12.70
CA VAL A 332 -12.16 8.91 -12.88
C VAL A 332 -11.59 8.05 -11.76
N LEU A 333 -10.30 8.22 -11.43
CA LEU A 333 -9.68 7.51 -10.31
C LEU A 333 -10.36 7.86 -8.98
N ALA A 334 -10.59 9.14 -8.70
CA ALA A 334 -11.25 9.57 -7.47
C ALA A 334 -12.67 8.98 -7.34
N TRP A 335 -13.44 8.99 -8.43
CA TRP A 335 -14.77 8.39 -8.49
C TRP A 335 -14.74 6.89 -8.14
N ILE A 336 -13.82 6.14 -8.75
CA ILE A 336 -13.68 4.70 -8.53
C ILE A 336 -13.22 4.41 -7.08
N GLN A 337 -12.27 5.18 -6.56
CA GLN A 337 -11.67 4.94 -5.24
C GLN A 337 -12.58 5.37 -4.08
N VAL A 338 -13.36 6.44 -4.24
CA VAL A 338 -14.17 7.02 -3.17
C VAL A 338 -15.59 6.45 -3.15
N ARG A 339 -16.22 6.23 -4.32
CA ARG A 339 -17.61 5.78 -4.54
C ARG A 339 -18.72 6.66 -3.93
N ARG A 340 -18.64 7.04 -2.65
CA ARG A 340 -19.63 7.85 -1.92
C ARG A 340 -19.02 9.19 -1.50
N PRO A 341 -19.61 10.36 -1.85
CA PRO A 341 -19.04 11.67 -1.53
C PRO A 341 -18.79 11.90 -0.03
N GLY A 342 -19.65 11.37 0.86
CA GLY A 342 -19.47 11.48 2.32
C GLY A 342 -18.14 10.89 2.81
N ALA A 343 -17.62 9.86 2.14
CA ALA A 343 -16.35 9.23 2.49
C ALA A 343 -15.14 10.18 2.34
N LEU A 344 -15.28 11.30 1.62
CA LEU A 344 -14.24 12.33 1.54
C LEU A 344 -13.99 13.00 2.90
N ALA A 345 -15.02 13.16 3.73
CA ALA A 345 -14.92 13.83 5.03
C ALA A 345 -14.67 12.85 6.18
N THR A 346 -15.17 11.61 6.05
CA THR A 346 -15.20 10.64 7.14
C THR A 346 -14.02 9.67 7.15
N THR A 347 -13.34 9.45 6.01
CA THR A 347 -12.19 8.53 5.94
C THR A 347 -10.84 9.26 5.93
N GLU A 348 -9.77 8.65 6.45
CA GLU A 348 -8.41 9.20 6.37
C GLU A 348 -8.00 9.42 4.91
N TYR A 349 -8.25 8.43 4.04
CA TYR A 349 -8.00 8.53 2.60
C TYR A 349 -8.72 9.72 1.96
N GLY A 350 -10.01 9.90 2.30
CA GLY A 350 -10.83 11.00 1.82
C GLY A 350 -10.27 12.36 2.20
N ARG A 351 -9.84 12.52 3.45
CA ARG A 351 -9.23 13.77 3.97
C ARG A 351 -7.90 14.08 3.28
N ILE A 352 -7.04 13.08 3.09
CA ILE A 352 -5.78 13.23 2.35
C ILE A 352 -6.05 13.60 0.89
N LEU A 353 -7.05 12.96 0.26
CA LEU A 353 -7.46 13.28 -1.11
C LEU A 353 -8.00 14.71 -1.21
N LEU A 354 -8.82 15.16 -0.26
CA LEU A 354 -9.34 16.53 -0.22
C LEU A 354 -8.20 17.55 -0.06
N LEU A 355 -7.24 17.29 0.84
CA LEU A 355 -6.03 18.11 0.96
C LEU A 355 -5.28 18.18 -0.38
N LYS A 356 -5.10 17.04 -1.06
CA LYS A 356 -4.47 16.99 -2.39
C LYS A 356 -5.25 17.81 -3.42
N VAL A 357 -6.58 17.73 -3.42
CA VAL A 357 -7.43 18.52 -4.33
C VAL A 357 -7.29 20.02 -4.06
N VAL A 358 -7.26 20.46 -2.81
CA VAL A 358 -7.04 21.87 -2.44
C VAL A 358 -5.67 22.35 -2.91
N LEU A 359 -4.61 21.56 -2.65
CA LEU A 359 -3.25 21.89 -3.09
C LEU A 359 -3.13 21.95 -4.62
N VAL A 360 -3.76 21.00 -5.33
CA VAL A 360 -3.82 21.01 -6.81
C VAL A 360 -4.64 22.19 -7.31
N GLY A 361 -5.72 22.58 -6.62
CA GLY A 361 -6.49 23.78 -6.93
C GLY A 361 -5.65 25.06 -6.84
N ALA A 362 -4.84 25.19 -5.78
CA ALA A 362 -3.88 26.28 -5.66
C ALA A 362 -2.83 26.26 -6.78
N LEU A 363 -2.30 25.07 -7.12
CA LEU A 363 -1.35 24.89 -8.22
C LEU A 363 -1.96 25.30 -9.58
N LEU A 364 -3.22 24.92 -9.84
CA LEU A 364 -3.96 25.32 -11.03
C LEU A 364 -4.21 26.83 -11.07
N GLY A 365 -4.44 27.47 -9.92
CA GLY A 365 -4.54 28.92 -9.79
C GLY A 365 -3.26 29.63 -10.24
N LEU A 366 -2.09 29.14 -9.79
CA LEU A 366 -0.79 29.64 -10.25
C LEU A 366 -0.58 29.38 -11.75
N ALA A 367 -0.94 28.19 -12.23
CA ALA A 367 -0.84 27.85 -13.65
C ALA A 367 -1.74 28.75 -14.53
N ALA A 368 -2.94 29.09 -14.06
CA ALA A 368 -3.84 30.02 -14.70
C ALA A 368 -3.27 31.45 -14.71
N LEU A 369 -2.72 31.93 -13.59
CA LEU A 369 -2.02 33.22 -13.51
C LEU A 369 -0.84 33.28 -14.50
N ASN A 370 -0.06 32.20 -14.57
CA ASN A 370 1.06 32.08 -15.48
C ASN A 370 0.62 32.14 -16.94
N ARG A 371 -0.43 31.41 -17.30
CA ARG A 371 -0.91 31.35 -18.67
C ARG A 371 -1.63 32.63 -19.11
N LEU A 372 -2.51 33.17 -18.27
CA LEU A 372 -3.40 34.27 -18.64
C LEU A 372 -2.74 35.64 -18.49
N SER A 373 -1.78 35.78 -17.58
CA SER A 373 -1.17 37.07 -17.26
C SER A 373 0.33 37.11 -17.48
N LEU A 374 1.10 36.22 -16.85
CA LEU A 374 2.56 36.36 -16.79
C LEU A 374 3.27 35.94 -18.10
N THR A 375 2.76 34.92 -18.79
CA THR A 375 3.32 34.47 -20.09
C THR A 375 3.06 35.51 -21.19
N PRO A 376 1.84 36.08 -21.34
CA PRO A 376 1.61 37.20 -22.25
C PRO A 376 2.44 38.43 -21.90
N ALA A 377 2.58 38.76 -20.60
CA ALA A 377 3.43 39.87 -20.16
C ALA A 377 4.91 39.67 -20.52
N LEU A 378 5.41 38.44 -20.37
CA LEU A 378 6.76 38.08 -20.79
C LEU A 378 6.93 38.23 -22.31
N ALA A 379 5.97 37.76 -23.10
CA ALA A 379 6.00 37.88 -24.57
C ALA A 379 5.93 39.34 -25.05
N ARG A 380 5.26 40.21 -24.31
CA ARG A 380 5.22 41.67 -24.55
C ARG A 380 6.41 42.42 -23.96
N HIS A 381 7.41 41.72 -23.44
CA HIS A 381 8.62 42.31 -22.87
C HIS A 381 8.34 43.30 -21.73
N ILE A 382 7.28 43.07 -20.95
CA ILE A 382 6.93 43.92 -19.81
C ILE A 382 8.04 43.82 -18.75
N PRO A 383 8.60 44.95 -18.26
CA PRO A 383 9.64 44.94 -17.24
C PRO A 383 9.26 44.12 -16.00
N GLY A 384 10.15 43.22 -15.58
CA GLY A 384 9.94 42.38 -14.39
C GLY A 384 9.00 41.19 -14.57
N ALA A 385 8.41 40.97 -15.76
CA ALA A 385 7.52 39.83 -16.02
C ALA A 385 8.21 38.47 -15.81
N GLY A 386 9.46 38.33 -16.28
CA GLY A 386 10.26 37.11 -16.08
C GLY A 386 10.53 36.81 -14.60
N ARG A 387 10.80 37.84 -13.78
CA ARG A 387 11.00 37.69 -12.33
C ARG A 387 9.72 37.23 -11.63
N ARG A 388 8.57 37.84 -11.96
CA ARG A 388 7.25 37.45 -11.41
C ARG A 388 6.89 36.01 -11.81
N LEU A 389 7.13 35.64 -13.06
CA LEU A 389 6.93 34.26 -13.53
C LEU A 389 7.86 33.29 -12.80
N GLY A 390 9.12 33.66 -12.56
CA GLY A 390 10.06 32.86 -11.78
C GLY A 390 9.62 32.61 -10.35
N TRP A 391 9.05 33.61 -9.67
CA TRP A 391 8.45 33.43 -8.34
C TRP A 391 7.24 32.52 -8.36
N SER A 392 6.37 32.65 -9.36
CA SER A 392 5.22 31.76 -9.55
C SER A 392 5.66 30.31 -9.74
N ILE A 393 6.64 30.03 -10.61
CA ILE A 393 7.18 28.68 -10.83
C ILE A 393 7.83 28.12 -9.56
N ARG A 394 8.52 28.94 -8.76
CA ARG A 394 9.05 28.50 -7.45
C ARG A 394 7.94 28.11 -6.49
N ALA A 395 6.83 28.86 -6.46
CA ALA A 395 5.66 28.50 -5.67
C ALA A 395 4.99 27.21 -6.19
N GLU A 396 4.93 26.99 -7.51
CA GLU A 396 4.50 25.71 -8.09
C GLU A 396 5.38 24.55 -7.61
N ILE A 397 6.71 24.68 -7.67
CA ILE A 397 7.66 23.66 -7.19
C ILE A 397 7.45 23.39 -5.69
N ALA A 398 7.24 24.42 -4.88
CA ALA A 398 6.98 24.28 -3.46
C ALA A 398 5.66 23.54 -3.17
N LEU A 399 4.62 23.75 -3.98
CA LEU A 399 3.33 23.04 -3.88
C LEU A 399 3.40 21.58 -4.35
N VAL A 400 4.29 21.26 -5.31
CA VAL A 400 4.45 19.88 -5.79
C VAL A 400 4.86 18.92 -4.67
N VAL A 401 5.75 19.34 -3.76
CA VAL A 401 6.24 18.48 -2.67
C VAL A 401 5.10 17.95 -1.78
N PRO A 402 4.22 18.78 -1.16
CA PRO A 402 3.10 18.29 -0.37
C PRO A 402 2.05 17.54 -1.21
N ILE A 403 1.88 17.87 -2.50
CA ILE A 403 0.99 17.10 -3.41
C ILE A 403 1.51 15.67 -3.59
N LEU A 404 2.83 15.49 -3.76
CA LEU A 404 3.46 14.18 -3.86
C LEU A 404 3.47 13.45 -2.51
N ALA A 405 3.62 14.16 -1.40
CA ALA A 405 3.48 13.60 -0.05
C ALA A 405 2.07 13.05 0.20
N ALA A 406 1.03 13.83 -0.12
CA ALA A 406 -0.35 13.34 -0.07
C ALA A 406 -0.55 12.14 -0.99
N THR A 407 0.05 12.14 -2.19
CA THR A 407 -0.02 11.00 -3.12
C THR A 407 0.66 9.75 -2.57
N ALA A 408 1.81 9.89 -1.91
CA ALA A 408 2.52 8.78 -1.27
C ALA A 408 1.73 8.21 -0.08
N ALA A 409 1.16 9.08 0.76
CA ALA A 409 0.31 8.69 1.90
C ALA A 409 -1.00 8.00 1.46
N LEU A 410 -1.64 8.45 0.39
CA LEU A 410 -2.78 7.73 -0.22
C LEU A 410 -2.41 6.31 -0.67
N GLY A 411 -1.11 6.07 -0.95
CA GLY A 411 -0.61 4.75 -1.31
C GLY A 411 -0.35 3.82 -0.14
N THR A 412 -0.48 4.30 1.11
CA THR A 412 -0.37 3.53 2.35
C THR A 412 -1.66 3.55 3.17
N THR A 413 -2.69 4.24 2.67
CA THR A 413 -3.99 4.38 3.32
C THR A 413 -5.03 3.63 2.47
N PRO A 414 -5.85 2.74 3.06
CA PRO A 414 -6.86 2.02 2.29
C PRO A 414 -7.91 2.99 1.71
N PRO A 415 -8.26 2.90 0.41
CA PRO A 415 -9.29 3.74 -0.18
C PRO A 415 -10.70 3.36 0.31
N PRO A 416 -11.68 4.30 0.32
CA PRO A 416 -13.04 4.02 0.76
C PRO A 416 -13.68 2.82 0.07
N ARG A 417 -13.44 2.61 -1.22
CA ARG A 417 -13.95 1.41 -1.92
C ARG A 417 -13.38 0.09 -1.38
N ALA A 418 -12.17 0.10 -0.83
CA ALA A 418 -11.54 -1.09 -0.26
C ALA A 418 -12.11 -1.32 1.13
N LEU A 419 -12.30 -0.25 1.89
CA LEU A 419 -13.05 -0.26 3.14
C LEU A 419 -14.48 -0.80 2.90
N LEU A 420 -15.20 -0.33 1.88
CA LEU A 420 -16.54 -0.84 1.50
C LEU A 420 -16.51 -2.30 1.03
N ALA A 421 -15.47 -2.71 0.29
CA ALA A 421 -15.30 -4.10 -0.13
C ALA A 421 -14.88 -5.04 1.01
N GLN A 422 -14.33 -4.47 2.08
CA GLN A 422 -13.98 -5.09 3.37
C GLN A 422 -15.05 -4.82 4.44
N GLY A 423 -16.23 -4.33 4.02
CA GLY A 423 -17.40 -4.02 4.85
C GLY A 423 -17.13 -3.08 6.03
N ALA A 424 -16.50 -1.93 5.80
CA ALA A 424 -16.39 -0.85 6.79
C ALA A 424 -17.59 0.12 6.71
N PRO A 425 -18.12 0.59 7.86
CA PRO A 425 -19.22 1.55 7.87
C PRO A 425 -18.77 2.95 7.45
N ALA A 426 -19.67 3.64 6.74
CA ALA A 426 -19.71 5.08 6.81
C ALA A 426 -20.39 5.45 8.13
N ASP A 427 -19.68 6.25 8.93
CA ASP A 427 -20.09 6.88 10.20
C ASP A 427 -19.97 5.98 11.44
N LEU A 428 -19.13 6.41 12.39
CA LEU A 428 -19.43 6.53 13.83
C LEU A 428 -18.20 7.08 14.57
N HIS A 429 -18.43 8.13 15.36
CA HIS A 429 -17.48 8.64 16.35
C HIS A 429 -17.23 7.55 17.41
N ALA A 430 -15.96 7.20 17.64
CA ALA A 430 -15.57 6.48 18.85
C ALA A 430 -15.70 7.44 20.04
N HIS A 431 -16.73 7.25 20.85
CA HIS A 431 -16.68 7.64 22.26
C HIS A 431 -16.02 6.47 23.01
N GLU A 432 -14.76 6.64 23.38
CA GLU A 432 -14.15 5.84 24.45
C GLU A 432 -14.80 6.25 25.77
N GLU A 433 -15.82 5.49 26.19
CA GLU A 433 -16.33 5.59 27.55
C GLU A 433 -15.31 4.89 28.46
N HIS A 434 -14.43 5.67 29.09
CA HIS A 434 -13.59 5.22 30.20
C HIS A 434 -14.46 4.98 31.44
N GLY A 435 -15.20 3.86 31.42
CA GLY A 435 -15.94 3.34 32.56
C GLY A 435 -15.12 2.27 33.28
N HIS A 436 -14.48 2.65 34.38
CA HIS A 436 -13.85 1.70 35.30
C HIS A 436 -14.86 0.61 35.71
N MET A 437 -14.39 -0.64 35.70
CA MET A 437 -15.01 -1.84 36.31
C MET A 437 -15.93 -2.72 35.41
N ARG A 438 -15.42 -3.23 34.28
CA ARG A 438 -15.79 -4.55 33.69
C ARG A 438 -14.63 -5.08 32.83
N SER A 439 -14.19 -6.32 33.06
CA SER A 439 -13.10 -6.99 32.33
C SER A 439 -13.59 -7.53 30.97
N GLU A 440 -14.24 -6.70 30.17
CA GLU A 440 -14.85 -7.07 28.89
C GLU A 440 -14.57 -5.92 27.92
N ARG A 441 -13.91 -6.21 26.80
CA ARG A 441 -13.68 -5.25 25.72
C ARG A 441 -14.79 -5.40 24.69
N ARG A 442 -15.53 -4.34 24.43
CA ARG A 442 -16.61 -4.33 23.43
C ARG A 442 -16.24 -3.50 22.22
N LEU A 443 -16.53 -4.05 21.05
CA LEU A 443 -16.34 -3.45 19.76
C LEU A 443 -17.65 -3.53 18.99
N THR A 444 -17.93 -2.53 18.16
CA THR A 444 -19.01 -2.60 17.19
C THR A 444 -18.40 -2.63 15.81
N LEU A 445 -18.60 -3.73 15.10
CA LEU A 445 -18.24 -3.90 13.70
C LEU A 445 -19.49 -3.80 12.85
N SER A 446 -19.38 -3.41 11.59
CA SER A 446 -20.56 -3.35 10.72
C SER A 446 -20.20 -3.31 9.25
N ALA A 447 -20.89 -4.12 8.45
CA ALA A 447 -20.83 -4.15 6.99
C ALA A 447 -22.17 -3.70 6.37
N ASP A 448 -22.25 -3.59 5.04
CA ASP A 448 -23.47 -3.11 4.34
C ASP A 448 -24.73 -3.95 4.69
N GLY A 449 -24.58 -5.22 5.09
CA GLY A 449 -25.67 -6.13 5.45
C GLY A 449 -25.84 -6.44 6.94
N PHE A 450 -24.91 -6.07 7.82
CA PHE A 450 -25.01 -6.38 9.25
C PHE A 450 -24.27 -5.39 10.16
N VAL A 451 -24.69 -5.31 11.43
CA VAL A 451 -23.98 -4.69 12.54
C VAL A 451 -23.71 -5.79 13.57
N ALA A 452 -22.45 -5.96 13.96
CA ALA A 452 -21.99 -6.92 14.95
C ALA A 452 -21.52 -6.20 16.22
N GLU A 453 -22.16 -6.45 17.35
CA GLU A 453 -21.57 -6.13 18.65
C GLU A 453 -20.72 -7.31 19.10
N VAL A 454 -19.42 -7.09 19.23
CA VAL A 454 -18.44 -8.11 19.61
C VAL A 454 -17.90 -7.78 21.00
N ALA A 455 -18.05 -8.73 21.91
CA ALA A 455 -17.56 -8.66 23.28
C ALA A 455 -16.47 -9.71 23.49
N LEU A 456 -15.25 -9.25 23.78
CA LEU A 456 -14.12 -10.09 24.18
C LEU A 456 -13.96 -10.05 25.69
N ALA A 457 -14.03 -11.21 26.35
CA ALA A 457 -13.82 -11.34 27.78
C ALA A 457 -12.80 -12.46 28.06
N PRO A 458 -11.76 -12.27 28.88
CA PRO A 458 -11.46 -11.07 29.67
C PRO A 458 -10.77 -9.91 28.93
N GLY A 459 -10.44 -10.06 27.64
CA GLY A 459 -9.78 -9.00 26.86
C GLY A 459 -8.30 -8.78 27.20
N ARG A 460 -7.62 -9.84 27.62
CA ARG A 460 -6.19 -9.89 28.00
C ARG A 460 -5.53 -11.14 27.43
N ILE A 461 -4.22 -11.25 27.55
CA ILE A 461 -3.50 -12.46 27.14
C ILE A 461 -4.04 -13.70 27.87
N GLY A 462 -4.02 -14.86 27.20
CA GLY A 462 -4.56 -16.11 27.70
C GLY A 462 -5.93 -16.48 27.08
N PRO A 463 -6.72 -17.34 27.74
CA PRO A 463 -8.02 -17.76 27.24
C PRO A 463 -9.02 -16.60 27.27
N ASN A 464 -9.74 -16.45 26.17
CA ASN A 464 -10.79 -15.48 25.98
C ASN A 464 -12.01 -16.15 25.34
N GLY A 465 -13.19 -15.68 25.72
CA GLY A 465 -14.44 -15.93 25.01
C GLY A 465 -14.83 -14.71 24.19
N VAL A 466 -15.39 -14.95 23.01
CA VAL A 466 -15.98 -13.90 22.17
C VAL A 466 -17.47 -14.13 22.07
N SER A 467 -18.27 -13.11 22.37
CA SER A 467 -19.70 -13.10 22.08
C SER A 467 -19.99 -12.10 20.97
N ILE A 468 -20.78 -12.50 19.98
CA ILE A 468 -21.08 -11.70 18.80
C ILE A 468 -22.60 -11.61 18.68
N ALA A 469 -23.13 -10.38 18.63
CA ALA A 469 -24.54 -10.13 18.35
C ALA A 469 -24.69 -9.44 16.98
N LEU A 470 -25.22 -10.17 16.00
CA LEU A 470 -25.48 -9.73 14.65
C LEU A 470 -26.90 -9.18 14.49
N ARG A 471 -26.98 -7.98 13.93
CA ARG A 471 -28.23 -7.30 13.59
C ARG A 471 -28.20 -6.81 12.15
N ASP A 472 -29.35 -6.67 11.52
CA ASP A 472 -29.49 -6.01 10.23
C ASP A 472 -29.34 -4.49 10.39
N PRO A 473 -29.17 -3.72 9.29
CA PRO A 473 -29.07 -2.26 9.35
C PRO A 473 -30.32 -1.55 9.91
N ARG A 474 -31.42 -2.28 10.14
CA ARG A 474 -32.67 -1.79 10.76
C ARG A 474 -32.76 -2.15 12.24
N GLY A 475 -31.73 -2.77 12.81
CA GLY A 475 -31.61 -3.13 14.22
C GLY A 475 -32.26 -4.44 14.63
N ARG A 476 -32.73 -5.27 13.69
CA ARG A 476 -33.33 -6.59 13.95
C ARG A 476 -32.25 -7.67 13.94
N ASP A 477 -32.39 -8.71 14.77
CA ASP A 477 -31.41 -9.81 14.80
C ASP A 477 -31.26 -10.44 13.40
N LEU A 478 -30.01 -10.61 12.97
CA LEU A 478 -29.69 -11.13 11.64
C LEU A 478 -29.28 -12.58 11.72
N ASP A 479 -30.03 -13.41 11.01
CA ASP A 479 -29.81 -14.84 10.94
C ASP A 479 -28.97 -15.19 9.70
N VAL A 480 -27.82 -15.81 9.92
CA VAL A 480 -26.84 -16.11 8.88
C VAL A 480 -26.38 -17.57 8.95
N PRO A 481 -26.05 -18.19 7.80
CA PRO A 481 -25.48 -19.53 7.74
C PRO A 481 -24.18 -19.73 8.52
N GLU A 482 -23.24 -18.79 8.44
CA GLU A 482 -21.89 -18.96 8.98
C GLU A 482 -21.31 -17.62 9.46
N VAL A 483 -20.60 -17.67 10.59
CA VAL A 483 -19.80 -16.56 11.12
C VAL A 483 -18.42 -17.10 11.45
N THR A 484 -17.39 -16.45 10.94
CA THR A 484 -15.98 -16.80 11.15
C THR A 484 -15.23 -15.57 11.67
N LEU A 485 -14.57 -15.72 12.81
CA LEU A 485 -13.70 -14.74 13.40
C LEU A 485 -12.26 -14.99 12.94
N ARG A 486 -11.53 -13.95 12.53
CA ARG A 486 -10.07 -14.00 12.35
C ARG A 486 -9.41 -12.97 13.24
N LEU A 487 -8.30 -13.36 13.86
CA LEU A 487 -7.51 -12.49 14.73
C LEU A 487 -6.05 -12.57 14.34
N SER A 488 -5.43 -11.45 14.04
CA SER A 488 -4.00 -11.41 13.68
C SER A 488 -3.26 -10.37 14.51
N ASN A 489 -1.96 -10.59 14.72
CA ASN A 489 -1.09 -9.61 15.36
C ASN A 489 0.20 -9.51 14.54
N ALA A 490 0.16 -8.67 13.51
CA ALA A 490 1.28 -8.47 12.59
C ALA A 490 2.53 -7.93 13.31
N GLY A 491 2.35 -7.09 14.34
CA GLY A 491 3.45 -6.56 15.15
C GLY A 491 4.21 -7.63 15.94
N LYS A 492 3.62 -8.81 16.12
CA LYS A 492 4.19 -9.97 16.81
C LYS A 492 4.44 -11.15 15.88
N GLY A 493 4.32 -10.98 14.56
CA GLY A 493 4.51 -12.06 13.58
C GLY A 493 3.41 -13.13 13.59
N ILE A 494 2.26 -12.86 14.21
CA ILE A 494 1.15 -13.83 14.30
C ILE A 494 0.23 -13.63 13.11
N ALA A 495 0.27 -14.58 12.18
CA ALA A 495 -0.65 -14.67 11.06
C ALA A 495 -2.10 -14.92 11.55
N PRO A 496 -3.12 -14.69 10.70
CA PRO A 496 -4.51 -14.77 11.15
C PRO A 496 -4.89 -16.12 11.76
N LEU A 497 -5.33 -16.08 13.02
CA LEU A 497 -5.96 -17.17 13.76
C LEU A 497 -7.43 -17.20 13.39
N VAL A 498 -7.88 -18.28 12.75
CA VAL A 498 -9.26 -18.40 12.23
C VAL A 498 -10.08 -19.26 13.19
N ARG A 499 -11.24 -18.75 13.62
CA ARG A 499 -12.15 -19.42 14.54
C ARG A 499 -13.59 -19.34 14.00
N PRO A 500 -14.23 -20.47 13.64
CA PRO A 500 -15.66 -20.47 13.37
C PRO A 500 -16.42 -20.13 14.66
N ALA A 501 -17.49 -19.37 14.56
CA ALA A 501 -18.36 -19.05 15.69
C ALA A 501 -19.53 -20.04 15.75
N GLU A 502 -19.90 -20.43 16.96
CA GLU A 502 -21.04 -21.29 17.21
C GLU A 502 -22.28 -20.45 17.50
N ARG A 503 -23.38 -20.83 16.86
CA ARG A 503 -24.67 -20.16 17.07
C ARG A 503 -25.24 -20.52 18.44
N THR A 504 -25.53 -19.51 19.25
CA THR A 504 -26.11 -19.66 20.60
C THR A 504 -27.55 -19.13 20.70
N GLY A 505 -27.99 -18.33 19.74
CA GLY A 505 -29.37 -17.82 19.64
C GLY A 505 -29.62 -17.08 18.32
N PRO A 506 -30.83 -16.50 18.12
CA PRO A 506 -31.11 -15.66 16.95
C PRO A 506 -30.16 -14.46 16.92
N GLY A 507 -29.35 -14.35 15.86
CA GLY A 507 -28.30 -13.33 15.75
C GLY A 507 -27.17 -13.42 16.78
N LEU A 508 -27.14 -14.42 17.67
CA LEU A 508 -26.13 -14.55 18.72
C LEU A 508 -25.17 -15.70 18.44
N TRP A 509 -23.87 -15.40 18.53
CA TRP A 509 -22.79 -16.32 18.24
C TRP A 509 -21.71 -16.25 19.32
N HIS A 510 -20.98 -17.35 19.51
CA HIS A 510 -19.94 -17.47 20.51
C HIS A 510 -18.70 -18.18 19.98
N VAL A 511 -17.52 -17.75 20.43
CA VAL A 511 -16.24 -18.43 20.21
C VAL A 511 -15.66 -18.75 21.59
N ALA A 512 -15.55 -20.03 21.93
CA ALA A 512 -15.12 -20.50 23.25
C ALA A 512 -13.60 -20.72 23.35
N ASP A 513 -12.93 -21.11 22.24
CA ASP A 513 -11.53 -21.53 22.21
C ASP A 513 -10.60 -20.48 21.57
N LEU A 514 -10.71 -19.24 22.04
CA LEU A 514 -9.81 -18.17 21.62
C LEU A 514 -8.69 -17.98 22.64
N HIS A 515 -7.46 -18.21 22.24
CA HIS A 515 -6.28 -17.94 23.08
C HIS A 515 -5.41 -16.87 22.42
N LEU A 516 -5.13 -15.81 23.16
CA LEU A 516 -4.25 -14.73 22.70
C LEU A 516 -2.91 -14.91 23.40
N ALA A 517 -1.85 -15.18 22.63
CA ALA A 517 -0.53 -15.52 23.20
C ALA A 517 0.31 -14.30 23.59
N VAL A 518 0.01 -13.15 23.00
CA VAL A 518 0.76 -11.92 23.16
C VAL A 518 -0.18 -10.74 23.32
N PRO A 519 0.22 -9.72 24.08
CA PRO A 519 -0.49 -8.46 24.15
C PRO A 519 -0.05 -7.53 23.00
N GLY A 520 -0.74 -6.41 22.86
CA GLY A 520 -0.58 -5.45 21.78
C GLY A 520 -1.85 -5.32 20.94
N THR A 521 -1.72 -4.68 19.78
CA THR A 521 -2.87 -4.43 18.88
C THR A 521 -3.11 -5.66 18.00
N TRP A 522 -4.28 -6.27 18.17
CA TRP A 522 -4.79 -7.34 17.34
C TRP A 522 -5.79 -6.79 16.34
N THR A 523 -5.69 -7.21 15.08
CA THR A 523 -6.72 -6.93 14.07
C THR A 523 -7.73 -8.07 14.11
N LEU A 524 -8.97 -7.73 14.46
CA LEU A 524 -10.15 -8.59 14.46
C LEU A 524 -10.89 -8.44 13.14
N GLU A 525 -11.16 -9.55 12.46
CA GLU A 525 -11.94 -9.63 11.23
C GLU A 525 -13.09 -10.59 11.43
N LEU A 526 -14.31 -10.20 11.04
CA LEU A 526 -15.52 -11.01 11.14
C LEU A 526 -16.07 -11.27 9.74
N ASP A 527 -15.90 -12.50 9.26
CA ASP A 527 -16.47 -13.02 8.02
C ASP A 527 -17.87 -13.59 8.29
N VAL A 528 -18.89 -12.98 7.71
CA VAL A 528 -20.29 -13.39 7.83
C VAL A 528 -20.80 -13.84 6.47
N LEU A 529 -21.23 -15.09 6.36
CA LEU A 529 -21.89 -15.59 5.16
C LEU A 529 -23.37 -15.18 5.23
N VAL A 530 -23.75 -14.15 4.49
CA VAL A 530 -25.12 -13.58 4.51
C VAL A 530 -26.09 -14.41 3.65
N SER A 531 -25.58 -15.01 2.56
CA SER A 531 -26.31 -15.98 1.74
C SER A 531 -25.32 -16.96 1.08
N ASP A 532 -25.82 -18.00 0.41
CA ASP A 532 -25.01 -19.04 -0.27
C ASP A 532 -23.97 -18.47 -1.26
N PHE A 533 -24.11 -17.22 -1.69
CA PHE A 533 -23.22 -16.56 -2.66
C PHE A 533 -22.63 -15.24 -2.17
N GLU A 534 -22.95 -14.80 -0.95
CA GLU A 534 -22.54 -13.49 -0.43
C GLU A 534 -21.92 -13.63 0.95
N ARG A 535 -20.60 -13.44 1.01
CA ARG A 535 -19.84 -13.29 2.25
C ARG A 535 -19.47 -11.82 2.43
N GLN A 536 -19.76 -11.28 3.61
CA GLN A 536 -19.42 -9.93 4.01
C GLN A 536 -18.44 -9.98 5.17
N THR A 537 -17.43 -9.13 5.14
CA THR A 537 -16.40 -9.08 6.17
C THR A 537 -16.48 -7.74 6.90
N ALA A 538 -16.19 -7.69 8.20
CA ALA A 538 -16.01 -6.44 8.93
C ALA A 538 -14.74 -6.52 9.78
N THR A 539 -13.98 -5.42 9.91
CA THR A 539 -12.69 -5.40 10.63
C THR A 539 -12.65 -4.32 11.70
N ALA A 540 -11.91 -4.58 12.79
CA ALA A 540 -11.64 -3.63 13.86
C ALA A 540 -10.30 -3.95 14.53
N ASP A 541 -9.64 -2.92 15.05
CA ASP A 541 -8.47 -3.11 15.90
C ASP A 541 -8.88 -3.25 17.37
N LEU A 542 -8.19 -4.15 18.06
CA LEU A 542 -8.43 -4.52 19.44
C LEU A 542 -7.10 -4.54 20.18
N THR A 543 -6.91 -3.63 21.12
CA THR A 543 -5.76 -3.72 22.03
C THR A 543 -6.01 -4.81 23.06
N VAL A 544 -5.02 -5.66 23.30
CA VAL A 544 -5.02 -6.71 24.31
C VAL A 544 -3.90 -6.39 25.28
N GLU A 545 -4.24 -6.30 26.56
CA GLU A 545 -3.28 -5.96 27.63
C GLU A 545 -2.53 -7.16 28.15
#